data_AF-A0A7W7I3J2-F1
#
_entry.id   AF-A0A7W7I3J2-F1
#
_cell.length_a   1.000
_cell.length_b   1.000
_cell.length_c   1.000
_cell.angle_alpha   90.00
_cell.angle_beta   90.00
_cell.angle_gamma   90.00
#
_symmetry.space_group_name_H-M   'P 1'
#
loop_
_entity.id
_entity.type
_entity.pdbx_description
1 polymer ?
#
loop_
_entity_poly.entity_id
_entity_poly.type
_entity_poly.pdbx_seq_one_letter_code
_entity_poly.pdbx_strand_id
1 'polypeptide(L)'
;MAGWIALIAALIGAVAGTLSTYLTLRPRLTLELEYTYDRTLRDKRIDSYQRLFHVTRHFPRYYLDDGRPDGSDLHRYREELHDWYFNPDAGGMFLTAPAKQAFFELQNHIAGLIFIDGRLRDDRSAPISPEACDELVALAHGLRGQLVADIGSANTPRIYGAHPWPALEPPRTVLGPR
;
A
#
# COMPACT_ATOMS: atom_id res chain seq x y z
N MET A 1 -52.84 34.51 -30.26
CA MET A 1 -51.63 34.87 -29.48
C MET A 1 -51.22 33.84 -28.42
N ALA A 2 -52.11 32.97 -27.91
CA ALA A 2 -51.74 31.99 -26.88
C ALA A 2 -50.78 30.87 -27.35
N GLY A 3 -50.82 30.47 -28.63
CA GLY A 3 -50.05 29.32 -29.13
C GLY A 3 -48.53 29.52 -29.16
N TRP A 4 -48.03 30.73 -29.42
CA TRP A 4 -46.59 30.99 -29.48
C TRP A 4 -45.96 31.05 -28.08
N ILE A 5 -46.71 31.48 -27.07
CA ILE A 5 -46.28 31.51 -25.66
C ILE A 5 -46.03 30.09 -25.16
N ALA A 6 -46.94 29.16 -25.46
CA ALA A 6 -46.78 27.75 -25.10
C ALA A 6 -45.57 27.10 -25.78
N LEU A 7 -45.29 27.48 -27.03
CA LEU A 7 -44.16 26.95 -27.81
C LEU A 7 -42.82 27.46 -27.27
N ILE A 8 -42.73 28.74 -26.88
CA ILE A 8 -41.55 29.32 -26.22
C ILE A 8 -41.33 28.68 -24.85
N ALA A 9 -42.39 28.50 -24.05
CA ALA A 9 -42.29 27.85 -22.75
C ALA A 9 -41.79 26.40 -22.86
N ALA A 10 -42.29 25.63 -23.83
CA ALA A 10 -41.83 24.27 -24.10
C ALA A 10 -40.36 24.23 -24.51
N LEU A 11 -39.91 25.17 -25.37
CA LEU A 11 -38.52 25.27 -25.81
C LEU A 11 -37.58 25.61 -24.63
N ILE A 12 -37.96 26.57 -23.80
CA ILE A 12 -37.20 26.94 -22.60
C ILE A 12 -37.13 25.76 -21.62
N GLY A 13 -38.23 25.05 -21.41
CA GLY A 13 -38.26 23.86 -20.57
C GLY A 13 -37.34 22.75 -21.08
N ALA A 14 -37.29 22.51 -22.40
CA ALA A 14 -36.41 21.53 -23.02
C ALA A 14 -34.92 21.91 -22.89
N VAL A 15 -34.58 23.18 -23.12
CA VAL A 15 -33.20 23.68 -22.96
C VAL A 15 -32.76 23.67 -21.49
N ALA A 16 -33.63 24.11 -20.58
CA ALA A 16 -33.35 24.06 -19.14
C ALA A 16 -33.20 22.62 -18.64
N GLY A 17 -34.04 21.69 -19.12
CA GLY A 17 -33.97 20.28 -18.78
C GLY A 17 -32.69 19.60 -19.26
N THR A 18 -32.26 19.86 -20.50
CA THR A 18 -31.01 19.32 -21.05
C THR A 18 -29.78 19.91 -20.34
N LEU A 19 -29.77 21.21 -20.06
CA LEU A 19 -28.69 21.86 -19.31
C LEU A 19 -28.60 21.35 -17.87
N SER A 20 -29.73 21.21 -17.19
CA SER A 20 -29.79 20.65 -15.83
C SER A 20 -29.29 19.21 -15.79
N THR A 21 -29.69 18.39 -16.77
CA THR A 21 -29.21 17.00 -16.92
C THR A 21 -27.70 16.95 -17.11
N TYR A 22 -27.15 17.78 -17.99
CA TYR A 22 -25.71 17.86 -18.24
C TYR A 22 -24.92 18.27 -16.99
N LEU A 23 -25.38 19.31 -16.29
CA LEU A 23 -24.75 19.80 -15.06
C LEU A 23 -24.79 18.76 -13.93
N THR A 24 -25.80 17.89 -13.91
CA THR A 24 -25.95 16.85 -12.87
C THR A 24 -25.20 15.56 -13.21
N LEU A 25 -25.16 15.15 -14.48
CA LEU A 25 -24.47 13.92 -14.91
C LEU A 25 -22.94 14.06 -14.90
N ARG A 26 -22.41 15.21 -15.34
CA ARG A 26 -20.96 15.40 -15.49
C ARG A 26 -20.17 15.14 -14.21
N PRO A 27 -20.49 15.74 -13.04
CA PRO A 27 -19.73 15.48 -11.81
C PRO A 27 -19.86 14.04 -11.33
N ARG A 28 -21.02 13.40 -11.55
CA ARG A 28 -21.22 11.98 -11.19
C ARG A 28 -20.31 11.06 -12.00
N LEU A 29 -20.22 11.30 -13.32
CA LEU A 29 -19.34 10.53 -14.20
C LEU A 29 -17.87 10.73 -13.83
N THR A 30 -17.44 11.96 -13.54
CA THR A 30 -16.06 12.22 -13.09
C THR A 30 -15.73 11.50 -11.78
N LEU A 31 -16.61 11.59 -10.78
CA LEU A 31 -16.42 10.89 -9.50
C LEU A 31 -16.41 9.36 -9.67
N GLU A 32 -17.26 8.82 -10.54
CA GLU A 32 -17.30 7.39 -10.83
C GLU A 32 -16.03 6.94 -11.56
N LEU A 33 -15.52 7.73 -12.51
CA LEU A 33 -14.25 7.50 -13.19
C LEU A 33 -13.06 7.56 -12.23
N GLU A 34 -13.00 8.56 -11.35
CA GLU A 34 -11.97 8.66 -10.32
C GLU A 34 -12.04 7.48 -9.35
N TYR A 35 -13.23 7.15 -8.87
CA TYR A 35 -13.45 6.03 -7.96
C TYR A 35 -13.06 4.69 -8.59
N THR A 36 -13.46 4.44 -9.84
CA THR A 36 -13.11 3.20 -10.55
C THR A 36 -11.62 3.12 -10.87
N TYR A 37 -11.00 4.25 -11.23
CA TYR A 37 -9.56 4.34 -11.42
C TYR A 37 -8.79 4.03 -10.13
N ASP A 38 -9.14 4.70 -9.03
CA ASP A 38 -8.50 4.51 -7.72
C ASP A 38 -8.68 3.08 -7.22
N ARG A 39 -9.88 2.51 -7.38
CA ARG A 39 -10.15 1.11 -7.05
C ARG A 39 -9.29 0.16 -7.87
N THR A 40 -9.24 0.34 -9.18
CA THR A 40 -8.45 -0.51 -10.07
C THR A 40 -6.96 -0.43 -9.74
N LEU A 41 -6.44 0.77 -9.45
CA LEU A 41 -5.06 0.97 -9.04
C LEU A 41 -4.76 0.29 -7.69
N ARG A 42 -5.69 0.40 -6.73
CA ARG A 42 -5.57 -0.25 -5.42
C ARG A 42 -5.59 -1.77 -5.54
N ASP A 43 -6.49 -2.32 -6.34
CA ASP A 43 -6.60 -3.77 -6.54
C ASP A 43 -5.31 -4.33 -7.16
N LYS A 44 -4.74 -3.63 -8.16
CA LYS A 44 -3.44 -4.00 -8.75
C LYS A 44 -2.27 -3.88 -7.78
N ARG A 45 -2.28 -2.84 -6.92
CA ARG A 45 -1.29 -2.69 -5.84
C ARG A 45 -1.37 -3.84 -4.84
N ILE A 46 -2.57 -4.24 -4.42
CA ILE A 46 -2.75 -5.33 -3.46
C ILE A 46 -2.10 -6.62 -3.99
N ASP A 47 -2.41 -7.01 -5.23
CA ASP A 47 -1.82 -8.22 -5.82
C ASP A 47 -0.28 -8.13 -5.92
N SER A 48 0.22 -7.00 -6.43
CA SER A 48 1.67 -6.77 -6.56
C SER A 48 2.39 -6.77 -5.21
N TYR A 49 1.78 -6.14 -4.20
CA TYR A 49 2.36 -5.97 -2.88
C TYR A 49 2.31 -7.26 -2.06
N GLN A 50 1.29 -8.10 -2.23
CA GLN A 50 1.25 -9.43 -1.63
C GLN A 50 2.45 -10.27 -2.08
N ARG A 51 2.76 -10.24 -3.39
CA ARG A 51 3.93 -10.94 -3.94
C ARG A 51 5.24 -10.41 -3.37
N LEU A 52 5.41 -9.07 -3.33
CA LEU A 52 6.60 -8.48 -2.70
C LEU A 52 6.72 -8.84 -1.22
N PHE A 53 5.60 -8.79 -0.49
CA PHE A 53 5.56 -9.15 0.92
C PHE A 53 6.05 -10.60 1.12
N HIS A 54 5.64 -11.52 0.24
CA HIS A 54 6.16 -12.89 0.23
C HIS A 54 7.65 -12.98 -0.10
N VAL A 55 8.16 -12.23 -1.07
CA VAL A 55 9.61 -12.17 -1.35
C VAL A 55 10.37 -11.67 -0.12
N THR A 56 9.85 -10.66 0.59
CA THR A 56 10.53 -10.17 1.79
C THR A 56 10.57 -11.18 2.94
N ARG A 57 9.89 -12.34 2.90
CA ARG A 57 9.86 -13.33 4.00
C ARG A 57 11.25 -13.77 4.47
N HIS A 58 12.24 -13.64 3.61
CA HIS A 58 13.65 -13.93 3.88
C HIS A 58 14.25 -13.06 4.99
N PHE A 59 13.61 -11.95 5.35
CA PHE A 59 14.00 -11.06 6.44
C PHE A 59 13.06 -11.25 7.65
N PRO A 60 13.32 -12.21 8.56
CA PRO A 60 12.49 -12.43 9.74
C PRO A 60 12.52 -11.22 10.68
N ARG A 61 11.68 -11.25 11.72
CA ARG A 61 11.66 -10.19 12.74
C ARG A 61 12.96 -10.10 13.54
N TYR A 62 13.64 -11.23 13.70
CA TYR A 62 14.93 -11.35 14.36
C TYR A 62 15.64 -12.57 13.77
N TYR A 63 16.96 -12.48 13.61
CA TYR A 63 17.79 -13.64 13.29
C TYR A 63 18.25 -14.31 14.57
N LEU A 64 18.28 -15.64 14.55
CA LEU A 64 18.99 -16.42 15.56
C LEU A 64 20.46 -16.53 15.14
N ASP A 65 21.36 -16.79 16.10
CA ASP A 65 22.81 -16.79 15.86
C ASP A 65 23.25 -17.75 14.73
N ASP A 66 22.53 -18.87 14.57
CA ASP A 66 22.70 -19.93 13.58
C ASP A 66 21.90 -19.72 12.28
N GLY A 67 21.01 -18.73 12.25
CA GLY A 67 20.11 -18.46 11.13
C GLY A 67 20.46 -17.21 10.30
N ARG A 68 21.61 -16.57 10.56
CA ARG A 68 22.02 -15.36 9.84
C ARG A 68 22.37 -15.69 8.39
N PRO A 69 21.97 -14.83 7.43
CA PRO A 69 22.26 -15.06 6.03
C PRO A 69 23.75 -14.91 5.76
N ASP A 70 24.25 -15.73 4.84
CA ASP A 70 25.58 -15.58 4.27
C ASP A 70 25.55 -14.71 2.99
N GLY A 71 26.70 -14.53 2.35
CA GLY A 71 26.79 -13.76 1.11
C GLY A 71 26.05 -14.40 -0.06
N SER A 72 25.90 -15.73 -0.06
CA SER A 72 25.15 -16.44 -1.10
C SER A 72 23.63 -16.22 -0.95
N ASP A 73 23.14 -16.23 0.29
CA ASP A 73 21.77 -15.88 0.63
C ASP A 73 21.43 -14.46 0.20
N LEU A 74 22.31 -13.49 0.52
CA LEU A 74 22.11 -12.10 0.14
C LEU A 74 22.05 -11.91 -1.39
N HIS A 75 22.90 -12.61 -2.13
CA HIS A 75 22.87 -12.57 -3.59
C HIS A 75 21.52 -13.06 -4.12
N ARG A 76 21.05 -14.22 -3.63
CA ARG A 76 19.75 -14.77 -3.98
C ARG A 76 18.61 -13.80 -3.63
N TYR A 77 18.61 -13.22 -2.43
CA TYR A 77 17.56 -12.28 -2.01
C TYR A 77 17.54 -11.03 -2.89
N ARG A 78 18.71 -10.51 -3.27
CA ARG A 78 18.83 -9.38 -4.20
C ARG A 78 18.24 -9.70 -5.57
N GLU A 79 18.54 -10.89 -6.10
CA GLU A 79 18.00 -11.36 -7.38
C GLU A 79 16.50 -11.53 -7.31
N GLU A 80 15.95 -12.19 -6.28
CA GLU A 80 14.50 -12.36 -6.13
C GLU A 80 13.75 -11.00 -6.04
N LEU A 81 14.31 -10.02 -5.32
CA LEU A 81 13.76 -8.66 -5.26
C LEU A 81 13.86 -7.95 -6.61
N HIS A 82 14.97 -8.12 -7.33
CA HIS A 82 15.19 -7.53 -8.64
C HIS A 82 14.22 -8.11 -9.68
N ASP A 83 14.11 -9.43 -9.72
CA ASP A 83 13.22 -10.18 -10.60
C ASP A 83 11.77 -9.82 -10.34
N TRP A 84 11.37 -9.65 -9.07
CA TRP A 84 10.04 -9.15 -8.74
C TRP A 84 9.79 -7.74 -9.29
N TYR A 85 10.76 -6.82 -9.17
CA TYR A 85 10.62 -5.44 -9.61
C TYR A 85 10.48 -5.33 -11.14
N PHE A 86 11.28 -6.10 -11.88
CA PHE A 86 11.32 -6.11 -13.34
C PHE A 86 10.48 -7.22 -13.99
N ASN A 87 9.67 -7.93 -13.19
CA ASN A 87 8.80 -9.00 -13.68
C ASN A 87 7.88 -8.49 -14.82
N PRO A 88 7.53 -9.33 -15.81
CA PRO A 88 6.52 -9.01 -16.83
C PRO A 88 5.19 -8.46 -16.30
N ASP A 89 4.77 -8.87 -15.10
CA ASP A 89 3.56 -8.36 -14.43
C ASP A 89 3.73 -6.93 -13.88
N ALA A 90 4.91 -6.32 -14.08
CA ALA A 90 5.25 -4.95 -13.73
C ALA A 90 5.08 -4.61 -12.25
N GLY A 91 5.47 -5.51 -11.34
CA GLY A 91 5.33 -5.31 -9.89
C GLY A 91 5.91 -3.98 -9.38
N GLY A 92 7.09 -3.59 -9.87
CA GLY A 92 7.73 -2.32 -9.54
C GLY A 92 6.98 -1.06 -10.01
N MET A 93 6.09 -1.17 -11.00
CA MET A 93 5.30 -0.05 -11.53
C MET A 93 4.23 0.42 -10.54
N PHE A 94 3.74 -0.46 -9.68
CA PHE A 94 2.66 -0.17 -8.74
C PHE A 94 3.13 0.46 -7.43
N LEU A 95 4.45 0.47 -7.18
CA LEU A 95 5.04 1.09 -6.00
C LEU A 95 4.74 2.60 -5.98
N THR A 96 4.28 3.08 -4.84
CA THR A 96 4.26 4.53 -4.57
C THR A 96 5.70 5.06 -4.44
N ALA A 97 5.88 6.37 -4.53
CA ALA A 97 7.21 6.96 -4.37
C ALA A 97 7.88 6.59 -3.02
N PRO A 98 7.19 6.66 -1.87
CA PRO A 98 7.76 6.19 -0.59
C PRO A 98 8.10 4.69 -0.59
N ALA A 99 7.22 3.83 -1.13
CA ALA A 99 7.48 2.39 -1.18
C ALA A 99 8.68 2.06 -2.08
N LYS A 100 8.81 2.77 -3.19
CA LYS A 100 9.92 2.66 -4.13
C LYS A 100 11.24 3.10 -3.50
N GLN A 101 11.23 4.17 -2.70
CA GLN A 101 12.40 4.58 -1.92
C GLN A 101 12.82 3.48 -0.94
N ALA A 102 11.91 3.01 -0.09
CA ALA A 102 12.19 1.94 0.88
C ALA A 102 12.70 0.65 0.20
N PHE A 103 12.14 0.32 -0.97
CA PHE A 103 12.59 -0.83 -1.78
C PHE A 103 14.05 -0.68 -2.23
N PHE A 104 14.41 0.49 -2.77
CA PHE A 104 15.79 0.72 -3.23
C PHE A 104 16.77 0.87 -2.08
N GLU A 105 16.36 1.43 -0.94
CA GLU A 105 17.19 1.45 0.28
C GLU A 105 17.55 0.03 0.71
N LEU A 106 16.58 -0.89 0.75
CA LEU A 106 16.83 -2.31 1.04
C LEU A 106 17.75 -2.96 -0.01
N GLN A 107 17.46 -2.81 -1.32
CA GLN A 107 18.28 -3.37 -2.39
C GLN A 107 19.72 -2.86 -2.37
N ASN A 108 19.91 -1.55 -2.13
CA ASN A 108 21.22 -0.93 -2.07
C ASN A 108 21.99 -1.40 -0.83
N HIS A 109 21.31 -1.56 0.30
CA HIS A 109 21.93 -2.08 1.52
C HIS A 109 22.40 -3.53 1.31
N ILE A 110 21.57 -4.40 0.72
CA ILE A 110 21.99 -5.76 0.35
C ILE A 110 23.20 -5.72 -0.60
N ALA A 111 23.18 -4.83 -1.60
CA ALA A 111 24.31 -4.68 -2.52
C ALA A 111 25.60 -4.25 -1.80
N GLY A 112 25.52 -3.33 -0.84
CA GLY A 112 26.67 -2.89 -0.02
C GLY A 112 27.25 -3.99 0.87
N LEU A 113 26.43 -4.99 1.25
CA LEU A 113 26.90 -6.17 1.98
C LEU A 113 27.55 -7.23 1.07
N ILE A 114 27.15 -7.27 -0.20
CA ILE A 114 27.73 -8.18 -1.22
C ILE A 114 29.03 -7.61 -1.80
N PHE A 115 29.11 -6.29 -1.97
CA PHE A 115 30.24 -5.60 -2.59
C PHE A 115 30.99 -4.71 -1.59
N ILE A 116 32.23 -5.08 -1.26
CA ILE A 116 33.14 -4.31 -0.41
C ILE A 116 34.19 -3.66 -1.32
N ASP A 117 34.31 -2.33 -1.28
CA ASP A 117 35.20 -1.54 -2.15
C ASP A 117 35.04 -1.85 -3.65
N GLY A 118 33.79 -2.07 -4.08
CA GLY A 118 33.45 -2.40 -5.47
C GLY A 118 33.85 -3.80 -5.90
N ARG A 119 34.39 -4.62 -4.99
CA ARG A 119 34.69 -6.03 -5.22
C ARG A 119 33.68 -6.90 -4.52
N LEU A 120 33.37 -8.01 -5.15
CA LEU A 120 32.58 -9.05 -4.54
C LEU A 120 33.30 -9.56 -3.28
N ARG A 121 32.57 -9.72 -2.17
CA ARG A 121 33.09 -10.30 -0.94
C ARG A 121 33.69 -11.68 -1.21
N ASP A 122 34.95 -11.88 -0.80
CA ASP A 122 35.70 -13.13 -1.01
C ASP A 122 35.10 -14.32 -0.23
N ASP A 123 34.65 -14.07 1.01
CA ASP A 123 34.01 -15.10 1.82
C ASP A 123 32.48 -14.98 1.77
N ARG A 124 31.90 -15.65 0.77
CA ARG A 124 30.45 -15.75 0.58
C ARG A 124 29.77 -16.71 1.56
N SER A 125 30.53 -17.57 2.23
CA SER A 125 29.97 -18.61 3.13
C SER A 125 29.95 -18.12 4.58
N ALA A 126 30.76 -17.12 4.92
CA ALA A 126 30.69 -16.48 6.23
C ALA A 126 29.36 -15.71 6.40
N PRO A 127 28.66 -15.92 7.53
CA PRO A 127 27.52 -15.09 7.91
C PRO A 127 27.87 -13.61 7.94
N ILE A 128 26.87 -12.76 7.70
CA ILE A 128 27.02 -11.32 7.92
C ILE A 128 27.02 -10.98 9.42
N SER A 129 27.51 -9.78 9.76
CA SER A 129 27.57 -9.35 11.15
C SER A 129 26.15 -9.19 11.74
N PRO A 130 26.00 -9.30 13.08
CA PRO A 130 24.71 -9.06 13.74
C PRO A 130 24.14 -7.67 13.43
N GLU A 131 24.99 -6.65 13.40
CA GLU A 131 24.57 -5.25 13.15
C GLU A 131 24.02 -5.09 11.73
N ALA A 132 24.68 -5.70 10.75
CA ALA A 132 24.18 -5.73 9.37
C ALA A 132 22.85 -6.50 9.24
N CYS A 133 22.66 -7.56 10.05
CA CYS A 133 21.37 -8.26 10.11
C CYS A 133 20.26 -7.35 10.65
N ASP A 134 20.52 -6.61 11.73
CA ASP A 134 19.54 -5.71 12.35
C ASP A 134 19.15 -4.58 11.41
N GLU A 135 20.11 -4.01 10.67
CA GLU A 135 19.86 -3.01 9.63
C GLU A 135 19.00 -3.55 8.48
N LEU A 136 19.31 -4.75 7.98
CA LEU A 136 18.50 -5.44 6.96
C LEU A 136 17.06 -5.66 7.44
N VAL A 137 16.89 -6.14 8.67
CA VAL A 137 15.58 -6.37 9.28
C VAL A 137 14.82 -5.04 9.38
N ALA A 138 15.45 -3.98 9.89
CA ALA A 138 14.83 -2.66 10.00
C ALA A 138 14.36 -2.13 8.65
N LEU A 139 15.18 -2.23 7.60
CA LEU A 139 14.82 -1.81 6.24
C LEU A 139 13.67 -2.65 5.66
N ALA A 140 13.72 -3.97 5.82
CA ALA A 140 12.64 -4.86 5.37
C ALA A 140 11.32 -4.58 6.11
N HIS A 141 11.38 -4.31 7.41
CA HIS A 141 10.23 -3.88 8.21
C HIS A 141 9.68 -2.53 7.74
N GLY A 142 10.56 -1.56 7.44
CA GLY A 142 10.18 -0.26 6.87
C GLY A 142 9.45 -0.42 5.54
N LEU A 143 10.00 -1.23 4.62
CA LEU A 143 9.36 -1.55 3.34
C LEU A 143 7.97 -2.17 3.56
N ARG A 144 7.86 -3.23 4.37
CA ARG A 144 6.55 -3.86 4.66
C ARG A 144 5.56 -2.89 5.26
N GLY A 145 5.99 -2.02 6.17
CA GLY A 145 5.16 -0.97 6.76
C GLY A 145 4.60 -0.02 5.70
N GLN A 146 5.43 0.41 4.76
CA GLN A 146 4.99 1.28 3.67
C GLN A 146 4.03 0.58 2.70
N LEU A 147 4.26 -0.71 2.38
CA LEU A 147 3.33 -1.50 1.56
C LEU A 147 1.94 -1.58 2.21
N VAL A 148 1.88 -1.83 3.51
CA VAL A 148 0.63 -1.90 4.31
C VAL A 148 -0.06 -0.53 4.40
N ALA A 149 0.72 0.55 4.48
CA ALA A 149 0.21 1.92 4.51
C ALA A 149 -0.43 2.33 3.17
N ASP A 150 0.22 2.04 2.05
CA ASP A 150 -0.25 2.35 0.69
C ASP A 150 -1.57 1.67 0.33
N ILE A 151 -1.78 0.43 0.77
CA ILE A 151 -3.06 -0.28 0.56
C ILE A 151 -4.16 0.21 1.51
N GLY A 152 -3.83 1.12 2.43
CA GLY A 152 -4.73 1.69 3.41
C GLY A 152 -5.11 0.74 4.55
N SER A 153 -4.42 -0.39 4.69
CA SER A 153 -4.64 -1.34 5.79
C SER A 153 -4.08 -0.84 7.13
N ALA A 154 -3.11 0.09 7.10
CA ALA A 154 -2.62 0.80 8.27
C ALA A 154 -3.52 1.98 8.70
N ASN A 155 -4.50 2.37 7.88
CA ASN A 155 -5.43 3.44 8.26
C ASN A 155 -6.51 2.87 9.17
N THR A 156 -6.71 3.49 10.34
CA THR A 156 -7.87 3.22 11.20
C THR A 156 -9.13 3.28 10.34
N PRO A 157 -10.03 2.28 10.40
CA PRO A 157 -11.25 2.30 9.62
C PRO A 157 -11.99 3.62 9.89
N ARG A 158 -12.14 4.43 8.85
CA ARG A 158 -12.93 5.67 8.93
C ARG A 158 -14.39 5.26 9.02
N ILE A 159 -14.87 4.97 10.22
CA ILE A 159 -16.30 4.73 10.44
C ILE A 159 -17.00 6.08 10.40
N TYR A 160 -17.32 6.55 9.19
CA TYR A 160 -18.23 7.67 9.00
C TYR A 160 -19.60 7.23 9.53
N GLY A 161 -20.00 7.74 10.71
CA GLY A 161 -21.32 7.53 11.27
C GLY A 161 -21.46 6.48 12.38
N ALA A 162 -20.37 5.99 13.00
CA ALA A 162 -20.50 5.35 14.30
C ALA A 162 -20.82 6.44 15.34
N HIS A 163 -22.12 6.66 15.57
CA HIS A 163 -22.55 7.16 16.86
C HIS A 163 -21.86 6.29 17.92
N PRO A 164 -21.12 6.87 18.88
CA PRO A 164 -20.64 6.12 20.01
C PRO A 164 -21.87 5.55 20.70
N TRP A 165 -22.00 4.23 20.68
CA TRP A 165 -22.97 3.53 21.51
C TRP A 165 -22.82 4.09 22.94
N PRO A 166 -23.90 4.53 23.61
CA PRO A 166 -23.78 5.02 24.98
C PRO A 166 -23.17 3.89 25.81
N ALA A 167 -22.04 4.18 26.45
CA ALA A 167 -21.39 3.24 27.34
C ALA A 167 -22.44 2.69 28.30
N LEU A 168 -22.71 1.38 28.21
CA LEU A 168 -23.49 0.71 29.24
C LEU A 168 -22.72 0.92 30.54
N GLU A 169 -23.29 1.68 31.46
CA GLU A 169 -22.72 1.82 32.80
C GLU A 169 -22.48 0.41 33.35
N PRO A 170 -21.29 0.11 33.89
CA PRO A 170 -21.05 -1.18 34.51
C PRO A 170 -22.09 -1.40 35.62
N PRO A 171 -22.64 -2.61 35.77
CA PRO A 171 -23.66 -2.88 36.76
C PRO A 171 -23.13 -2.51 38.15
N ARG A 172 -23.81 -1.59 38.84
CA ARG A 172 -23.50 -1.23 40.21
C ARG A 172 -23.61 -2.49 41.06
N THR A 173 -22.48 -3.04 41.48
CA THR A 173 -22.42 -4.07 42.52
C THR A 173 -22.99 -3.47 43.80
N VAL A 174 -24.23 -3.83 44.11
CA VAL A 174 -24.81 -3.63 45.44
C VAL A 174 -24.10 -4.59 46.38
N LEU A 175 -23.07 -4.09 47.08
CA LEU A 175 -22.53 -4.79 48.23
C LEU A 175 -23.58 -4.70 49.35
N GLY A 176 -24.39 -5.76 49.47
CA GLY A 176 -25.24 -5.96 50.64
C GLY A 176 -24.39 -6.38 51.84
N PRO A 177 -24.72 -5.93 53.07
CA PRO A 177 -23.95 -6.27 54.25
C PRO A 177 -24.25 -7.70 54.71
N ARG A 178 -23.19 -8.49 54.93
CA ARG A 178 -23.18 -9.64 55.84
C ARG A 178 -21.85 -9.69 56.57
#